data_AF-A0A6A8ME74-F1
#
_entry.id   AF-A0A6A8ME74-F1
#
_cell.length_a   1.000
_cell.length_b   1.000
_cell.length_c   1.000
_cell.angle_alpha   90.00
_cell.angle_beta   90.00
_cell.angle_gamma   90.00
#
_symmetry.space_group_name_H-M   'P 1'
#
loop_
_entity.id
_entity.type
_entity.pdbx_description
1 polymer ?
#
loop_
_entity_poly.entity_id
_entity_poly.type
_entity_poly.pdbx_seq_one_letter_code
_entity_poly.pdbx_strand_id
1 'polypeptide(L)' 'NMIESINRMIKRKTNPKSEFPSEESLDNFLGSQVIDYNDRNANRVHKGFGQVADTLESYFD' A
#
# COMPACT_ATOMS: atom_id res chain seq x y z
N ASN A 1 2.92 3.50 -10.69
CA ASN A 1 3.43 4.13 -9.45
C ASN A 1 2.97 3.27 -8.23
N MET A 2 3.69 3.24 -7.10
CA MET A 2 3.30 2.44 -5.91
C MET A 2 1.92 2.82 -5.36
N ILE A 3 1.65 4.12 -5.18
CA ILE A 3 0.36 4.64 -4.70
C ILE A 3 -0.76 4.25 -5.66
N GLU A 4 -0.50 4.42 -6.96
CA GLU A 4 -1.46 4.03 -8.00
C GLU A 4 -1.76 2.53 -7.98
N SER A 5 -0.75 1.68 -7.74
CA SER A 5 -0.92 0.24 -7.63
C SER A 5 -1.82 -0.14 -6.46
N ILE A 6 -1.62 0.46 -5.29
CA ILE A 6 -2.46 0.24 -4.10
C ILE A 6 -3.89 0.70 -4.39
N ASN A 7 -4.06 1.90 -4.94
CA ASN A 7 -5.38 2.43 -5.29
C ASN A 7 -6.14 1.53 -6.27
N ARG A 8 -5.46 1.02 -7.30
CA ARG A 8 -6.07 0.06 -8.25
C ARG A 8 -6.45 -1.25 -7.56
N MET A 9 -5.63 -1.74 -6.65
CA MET A 9 -5.91 -2.96 -5.89
C MET A 9 -7.12 -2.79 -4.98
N ILE A 10 -7.19 -1.71 -4.20
CA ILE A 10 -8.32 -1.40 -3.32
C ILE A 10 -9.61 -1.27 -4.15
N LYS A 11 -9.59 -0.47 -5.23
CA LYS A 11 -10.75 -0.30 -6.12
C LYS A 11 -11.27 -1.60 -6.76
N ARG A 12 -10.41 -2.60 -6.99
CA ARG A 12 -10.83 -3.92 -7.50
C ARG A 12 -11.46 -4.79 -6.42
N LYS A 13 -11.00 -4.65 -5.18
CA LYS A 13 -11.49 -5.43 -4.03
C LYS A 13 -12.76 -4.83 -3.42
N THR A 14 -12.94 -3.52 -3.54
CA THR A 14 -14.22 -2.86 -3.21
C THR A 14 -15.22 -3.14 -4.33
N ASN A 15 -16.36 -3.72 -3.99
CA ASN A 15 -17.43 -3.91 -4.96
C ASN A 15 -18.04 -2.54 -5.30
N PRO A 16 -18.29 -2.18 -6.57
CA PRO A 16 -18.96 -0.92 -6.92
C PRO A 16 -20.30 -0.69 -6.22
N LYS A 17 -20.96 -1.76 -5.73
CA LYS A 17 -22.22 -1.71 -4.97
C LYS A 17 -22.07 -1.96 -3.47
N SER A 18 -20.85 -2.07 -2.93
CA SER A 18 -20.68 -2.23 -1.48
C SER A 18 -20.87 -0.89 -0.80
N GLU A 19 -21.95 -0.78 -0.04
CA GLU A 19 -22.11 0.27 0.96
C GLU A 19 -21.51 -0.21 2.28
N PHE A 20 -20.74 0.66 2.93
CA PHE A 20 -20.22 0.39 4.27
C PHE A 20 -21.23 0.91 5.30
N PRO A 21 -21.67 0.09 6.27
CA PRO A 21 -22.70 0.49 7.24
C PRO A 21 -22.22 1.57 8.23
N SER A 22 -20.90 1.75 8.39
CA SER A 22 -20.30 2.78 9.24
C SER A 22 -18.90 3.16 8.73
N GLU A 23 -18.40 4.32 9.17
CA GLU A 23 -17.01 4.74 8.94
C GLU A 23 -16.01 3.69 9.49
N GLU A 24 -16.28 3.16 10.68
CA GLU A 24 -15.45 2.09 11.27
C GLU A 24 -15.37 0.84 10.38
N SER A 25 -16.46 0.45 9.72
CA SER A 25 -16.44 -0.70 8.80
C SER A 25 -15.64 -0.42 7.52
N LEU A 26 -15.61 0.83 7.05
CA LEU A 26 -14.75 1.27 5.96
C LEU A 26 -13.27 1.26 6.37
N ASP A 27 -12.97 1.79 7.55
CA ASP A 27 -11.60 1.82 8.09
C ASP A 27 -11.04 0.42 8.30
N ASN A 28 -11.84 -0.49 8.88
CA ASN A 28 -11.45 -1.89 9.03
C ASN A 28 -11.20 -2.57 7.68
N PHE A 29 -12.05 -2.30 6.68
CA PHE A 29 -11.83 -2.80 5.32
C PHE A 29 -10.51 -2.30 4.75
N LEU A 30 -10.28 -0.97 4.74
CA LEU A 30 -9.06 -0.36 4.22
C LEU A 30 -7.81 -0.85 4.97
N GLY A 31 -7.87 -0.91 6.30
CA GLY A 31 -6.81 -1.42 7.15
C GLY A 31 -6.40 -2.85 6.77
N SER A 32 -7.36 -3.75 6.60
CA SER A 32 -7.06 -5.12 6.15
C SER A 32 -6.40 -5.16 4.77
N GLN A 33 -6.83 -4.29 3.83
CA GLN A 33 -6.24 -4.25 2.49
C GLN A 33 -4.80 -3.75 2.50
N VAL A 34 -4.50 -2.78 3.37
CA VAL A 34 -3.15 -2.21 3.51
C VAL A 34 -2.22 -3.18 4.23
N ILE A 35 -2.68 -3.86 5.28
CA ILE A 35 -1.91 -4.91 5.98
C ILE A 35 -1.54 -6.02 4.99
N ASP A 36 -2.52 -6.56 4.26
CA ASP A 36 -2.29 -7.57 3.22
C ASP A 36 -1.27 -7.12 2.17
N TYR A 37 -1.36 -5.86 1.74
CA TYR A 37 -0.44 -5.29 0.76
C TYR A 37 0.97 -5.17 1.31
N ASN A 38 1.11 -4.69 2.54
CA ASN A 38 2.38 -4.51 3.20
C ASN A 38 3.07 -5.86 3.45
N ASP A 39 2.36 -6.86 3.98
CA ASP A 39 2.93 -8.20 4.23
C ASP A 39 3.50 -8.83 2.95
N ARG A 40 2.80 -8.67 1.82
CA ARG A 40 3.27 -9.17 0.52
C ARG A 40 4.51 -8.45 -0.03
N ASN A 41 4.76 -7.22 0.41
CA ASN A 41 5.82 -6.38 -0.13
C ASN A 41 6.87 -5.96 0.91
N ALA A 42 6.77 -6.42 2.16
CA ALA A 42 7.62 -6.01 3.28
C ALA A 42 9.11 -6.18 3.00
N ASN A 43 9.47 -7.24 2.27
CA ASN A 43 10.86 -7.56 1.93
C ASN A 43 11.25 -7.10 0.51
N ARG A 44 10.52 -6.15 -0.08
CA ARG A 44 10.73 -5.69 -1.46
C ARG A 44 10.99 -4.19 -1.49
N VAL A 45 12.04 -3.80 -2.18
CA VAL A 45 12.30 -2.40 -2.53
C VAL A 45 11.90 -2.17 -3.98
N HIS A 46 11.20 -1.06 -4.24
CA HIS A 46 10.89 -0.66 -5.61
C HIS A 46 12.20 -0.39 -6.37
N LYS A 47 12.33 -0.88 -7.61
CA LYS A 47 13.59 -0.83 -8.38
C LYS A 47 14.24 0.56 -8.43
N GLY A 48 13.44 1.60 -8.65
CA GLY A 48 13.96 2.98 -8.67
C GLY A 48 14.45 3.49 -7.32
N PHE A 49 13.89 2.99 -6.20
CA PHE A 49 14.37 3.32 -4.87
C PHE A 49 15.65 2.54 -4.50
N GLY A 50 15.73 1.28 -4.93
CA GLY A 50 16.94 0.47 -4.69
C GLY A 50 18.20 1.06 -5.36
N GLN A 51 18.05 1.81 -6.45
CA GLN A 51 19.16 2.49 -7.11
C GLN A 51 19.77 3.65 -6.33
N VAL A 52 19.04 4.22 -5.37
CA VAL A 52 19.46 5.39 -4.60
C VAL A 52 19.64 5.08 -3.11
N ALA A 53 19.57 3.80 -2.72
CA ALA A 53 19.67 3.37 -1.33
C ALA A 53 21.01 3.81 -0.71
N ASP A 54 22.13 3.44 -1.34
CA ASP A 54 23.48 3.80 -0.87
C ASP A 54 23.68 5.33 -0.75
N THR A 55 23.14 6.09 -1.72
CA THR A 55 23.22 7.57 -1.68
C THR A 55 22.42 8.13 -0.52
N LEU A 56 21.21 7.60 -0.28
CA LEU A 56 20.37 8.01 0.83
C LEU A 56 21.02 7.67 2.17
N GLU A 57 21.61 6.47 2.30
CA GLU A 57 22.31 6.03 3.52
C GLU A 57 23.47 6.97 3.88
N SER A 58 24.27 7.41 2.89
CA SER A 58 25.38 8.35 3.11
C SER A 58 24.99 9.73 3.66
N TYR A 59 23.70 10.09 3.64
CA TYR A 59 23.22 11.35 4.24
C TYR A 59 22.97 11.24 5.75
N PHE A 60 22.95 10.03 6.30
CA PHE A 60 22.63 9.75 7.70
C PHE A 60 23.79 9.13 8.50
N ASP A 61 24.95 8.93 7.86
CA ASP A 61 26.24 8.62 8.50
C ASP A 61 26.96 9.90 8.98
#